data_AF-A0A6J1LHF0-F1
#
_entry.id   AF-A0A6J1LHF0-F1
#
_cell.length_a   1.000
_cell.length_b   1.000
_cell.length_c   1.000
_cell.angle_alpha   90.00
_cell.angle_beta   90.00
_cell.angle_gamma   90.00
#
_symmetry.space_group_name_H-M   'P 1'
#
loop_
_entity.id
_entity.type
_entity.pdbx_description
1 polymer ?
#
loop_
_entity_poly.entity_id
_entity_poly.type
_entity_poly.pdbx_seq_one_letter_code
_entity_poly.pdbx_strand_id
1 'polypeptide(L)'
;MLGRTQKLLLGLAILLLVNVLWVSSSELSKFLYEDDKYDKPFFSTYFKTSMFSVYLLIIGIIAPWKESCERQHGNYAMMEQHADEENYYTNQAALGDSTFVPIRVANPINGMVSGTESDDSSVRSVRFCKMAEVREMSAHEATDALMARLSYAASMRIRRQKTHHKTAKTALLFCLLWFAANYFSQLALDMDEEPMITLIRSTSATLFTIFLAALFPSAMGDKLTITKLIAATMSIGGVVVISMNDLHDSKMTRGVLLALFSAFFYASYLVFVKRKSDTEEKVDIPLFFGFVGLWNLLLLWPIFFILHFTKIETFEMPSQGQFGMLFLNGFICTVLAVALWLWGCFLTSSLIGTLTMSLQIPLTIAFDVLLKHKPYSSLYWMGSMGLIMAVLLVVLLMRNDDSDPLMKLFKVVYRKICGCRKPNIVRVADDEQQESLINSSD
;
A
#
# COMPACT_ATOMS: atom_id res chain seq x y z
N MET A 1 16.69 8.42 -17.69
CA MET A 1 15.95 8.78 -16.46
C MET A 1 14.78 9.66 -16.85
N LEU A 2 13.52 9.29 -16.55
CA LEU A 2 12.37 10.18 -16.79
C LEU A 2 12.48 11.42 -15.92
N GLY A 3 12.22 12.60 -16.50
CA GLY A 3 12.12 13.86 -15.75
C GLY A 3 10.96 13.83 -14.75
N ARG A 4 11.05 14.61 -13.67
CA ARG A 4 10.04 14.65 -12.59
C ARG A 4 8.63 14.94 -13.11
N THR A 5 8.49 15.88 -14.05
CA THR A 5 7.22 16.21 -14.71
C THR A 5 6.71 15.08 -15.58
N GLN A 6 7.59 14.35 -16.28
CA GLN A 6 7.22 13.18 -17.08
C GLN A 6 6.73 12.03 -16.19
N LYS A 7 7.36 11.80 -15.03
CA LYS A 7 6.88 10.82 -14.04
C LYS A 7 5.49 11.17 -13.52
N LEU A 8 5.26 12.44 -13.20
CA LEU A 8 3.97 12.93 -12.73
C LEU A 8 2.89 12.77 -13.80
N LEU A 9 3.17 13.19 -15.05
CA LEU A 9 2.23 13.04 -16.17
C LEU A 9 1.92 11.57 -16.46
N LEU A 10 2.94 10.70 -16.45
CA LEU A 10 2.76 9.26 -16.62
C LEU A 10 1.89 8.67 -15.51
N GLY A 11 2.17 9.02 -14.25
CA GLY A 11 1.37 8.55 -13.11
C GLY A 11 -0.07 9.04 -13.17
N LEU A 12 -0.31 10.29 -13.57
CA LEU A 12 -1.67 10.81 -13.81
C LEU A 12 -2.38 10.07 -14.94
N ALA A 13 -1.71 9.82 -16.07
CA ALA A 13 -2.29 9.08 -17.18
C ALA A 13 -2.69 7.66 -16.75
N ILE A 14 -1.86 6.99 -15.96
CA ILE A 14 -2.16 5.67 -15.39
C ILE A 14 -3.36 5.74 -14.43
N LEU A 15 -3.43 6.74 -13.55
CA LEU A 15 -4.56 6.90 -12.62
C LEU A 15 -5.89 7.20 -13.35
N LEU A 16 -5.85 7.95 -14.46
CA LEU A 16 -7.02 8.18 -15.30
C LEU A 16 -7.48 6.89 -15.99
N LEU A 17 -6.54 6.09 -16.52
CA LEU A 17 -6.83 4.78 -17.10
C LEU A 17 -7.51 3.87 -16.07
N VAL A 18 -7.00 3.85 -14.84
CA VAL A 18 -7.57 3.08 -13.73
C VAL A 18 -9.01 3.49 -13.43
N ASN A 19 -9.32 4.79 -13.42
CA ASN A 19 -10.69 5.25 -13.22
C ASN A 19 -11.64 4.76 -14.32
N VAL A 20 -11.19 4.76 -15.58
CA VAL A 20 -11.98 4.19 -16.69
C VAL A 20 -12.24 2.72 -16.45
N LEU A 21 -11.21 1.94 -16.09
CA LEU A 21 -11.36 0.52 -15.80
C LEU A 21 -12.35 0.26 -14.65
N TRP A 22 -12.32 1.06 -13.59
CA TRP A 22 -13.25 0.90 -12.47
C TRP A 22 -14.68 1.34 -12.78
N VAL A 23 -14.88 2.43 -13.53
CA VAL A 23 -16.23 2.81 -13.99
C VAL A 23 -16.80 1.75 -14.95
N SER A 24 -15.99 1.23 -15.88
CA SER A 24 -16.40 0.10 -16.71
C SER A 24 -16.70 -1.16 -15.90
N SER A 25 -15.95 -1.41 -14.82
CA SER A 25 -16.17 -2.54 -13.90
C SER A 25 -17.51 -2.45 -13.17
N SER A 26 -17.88 -1.25 -12.72
CA SER A 26 -19.11 -1.04 -11.95
C SER A 26 -20.33 -1.19 -12.87
N GLU A 27 -20.27 -0.61 -14.07
CA GLU A 27 -21.27 -0.81 -15.11
C GLU A 27 -21.43 -2.27 -15.54
N LEU A 28 -20.31 -2.99 -15.73
CA LEU A 28 -20.36 -4.42 -16.02
C LEU A 28 -20.96 -5.24 -14.86
N SER A 29 -20.78 -4.79 -13.62
CA SER A 29 -21.36 -5.47 -12.46
C SER A 29 -22.88 -5.24 -12.40
N LYS A 30 -23.36 -4.05 -12.76
CA LYS A 30 -24.81 -3.81 -12.90
C LYS A 30 -25.42 -4.65 -13.99
N PHE A 31 -24.79 -4.70 -15.17
CA PHE A 31 -25.27 -5.49 -16.29
C PHE A 31 -25.46 -6.96 -15.88
N LEU A 32 -24.52 -7.48 -15.06
CA LEU A 32 -24.61 -8.84 -14.53
C LEU A 32 -25.80 -9.05 -13.56
N TYR A 33 -26.17 -8.02 -12.79
CA TYR A 33 -27.29 -8.06 -11.84
C TYR A 33 -28.63 -7.83 -12.54
N GLU A 34 -28.75 -6.78 -13.35
CA GLU A 34 -30.02 -6.38 -14.00
C GLU A 34 -30.38 -7.25 -15.22
N ASP A 35 -29.45 -7.47 -16.14
CA ASP A 35 -29.76 -8.10 -17.44
C ASP A 35 -29.57 -9.63 -17.41
N ASP A 36 -28.58 -10.13 -16.67
CA ASP A 36 -28.25 -11.57 -16.57
C ASP A 36 -28.81 -12.23 -15.28
N LYS A 37 -29.51 -11.46 -14.42
CA LYS A 37 -30.19 -11.90 -13.18
C LYS A 37 -29.31 -12.70 -12.21
N TYR A 38 -28.03 -12.36 -12.11
CA TYR A 38 -27.11 -13.03 -11.20
C TYR A 38 -26.91 -12.23 -9.90
N ASP A 39 -27.95 -12.14 -9.08
CA ASP A 39 -28.00 -11.34 -7.84
C ASP A 39 -27.25 -12.03 -6.68
N LYS A 40 -25.93 -12.19 -6.85
CA LYS A 40 -25.04 -12.89 -5.91
C LYS A 40 -23.86 -11.98 -5.50
N PRO A 41 -24.11 -10.92 -4.71
CA PRO A 41 -23.10 -9.92 -4.35
C PRO A 41 -21.97 -10.50 -3.49
N PHE A 42 -22.25 -11.47 -2.61
CA PHE A 42 -21.19 -12.11 -1.84
C PHE A 42 -20.27 -12.93 -2.76
N PHE A 43 -20.84 -13.76 -3.63
CA PHE A 43 -20.05 -14.56 -4.57
C PHE A 43 -19.20 -13.70 -5.50
N SER A 44 -19.79 -12.64 -6.08
CA SER A 44 -19.09 -11.69 -6.94
C SER A 44 -17.91 -11.03 -6.22
N THR A 45 -18.13 -10.52 -5.00
CA THR A 45 -17.07 -9.92 -4.18
C THR A 45 -15.97 -10.94 -3.84
N TYR A 46 -16.36 -12.14 -3.41
CA TYR A 46 -15.43 -13.21 -3.04
C TYR A 46 -14.55 -13.62 -4.21
N PHE A 47 -15.15 -13.84 -5.37
CA PHE A 47 -14.42 -14.26 -6.56
C PHE A 47 -13.44 -13.17 -7.03
N LYS A 48 -13.92 -11.92 -7.12
CA LYS A 48 -13.10 -10.76 -7.52
C LYS A 48 -11.92 -10.52 -6.56
N THR A 49 -12.11 -10.68 -5.25
CA THR A 49 -11.05 -10.49 -4.24
C THR A 49 -10.07 -11.67 -4.22
N SER A 50 -10.56 -12.89 -4.44
CA SER A 50 -9.74 -14.10 -4.55
C SER A 50 -8.74 -14.03 -5.72
N MET A 51 -9.07 -13.31 -6.79
CA MET A 51 -8.18 -13.12 -7.94
C MET A 51 -6.85 -12.44 -7.58
N PHE A 52 -6.76 -11.73 -6.45
CA PHE A 52 -5.47 -11.22 -5.97
C PHE A 52 -4.44 -12.34 -5.68
N SER A 53 -4.88 -13.56 -5.39
CA SER A 53 -3.97 -14.70 -5.18
C SER A 53 -3.13 -15.04 -6.42
N VAL A 54 -3.57 -14.61 -7.62
CA VAL A 54 -2.79 -14.72 -8.87
C VAL A 54 -1.43 -14.03 -8.74
N TYR A 55 -1.30 -12.97 -7.93
CA TYR A 55 0.00 -12.35 -7.66
C TYR A 55 0.99 -13.31 -7.02
N LEU A 56 0.54 -14.16 -6.08
CA LEU A 56 1.41 -15.18 -5.47
C LEU A 56 1.79 -16.26 -6.47
N LEU A 57 0.88 -16.64 -7.37
CA LEU A 57 1.18 -17.61 -8.43
C LEU A 57 2.24 -17.06 -9.39
N ILE A 58 2.08 -15.81 -9.82
CA ILE A 58 3.03 -15.13 -10.70
C ILE A 58 4.41 -15.04 -10.01
N ILE A 59 4.46 -14.58 -8.76
CA ILE A 59 5.72 -14.51 -8.01
C ILE A 59 6.30 -15.90 -7.79
N GLY A 60 5.48 -16.88 -7.41
CA GLY A 60 5.92 -18.25 -7.15
C GLY A 60 6.48 -18.97 -8.38
N ILE A 61 6.02 -18.61 -9.58
CA ILE A 61 6.53 -19.15 -10.84
C ILE A 61 7.76 -18.36 -11.34
N ILE A 62 7.74 -17.02 -11.24
CA ILE A 62 8.80 -16.15 -11.78
C ILE A 62 10.04 -16.06 -10.88
N ALA A 63 9.86 -16.02 -9.55
CA ALA A 63 10.96 -15.91 -8.60
C ALA A 63 11.98 -17.06 -8.71
N PRO A 64 11.59 -18.35 -8.76
CA PRO A 64 12.55 -19.44 -8.94
C PRO A 64 13.24 -19.40 -10.31
N TRP A 65 12.56 -18.89 -11.36
CA TRP A 65 13.17 -18.71 -12.68
C TRP A 65 14.24 -17.61 -12.67
N LYS A 66 13.94 -16.46 -12.05
CA LYS A 66 14.87 -15.34 -11.90
C LYS A 66 16.08 -15.71 -11.05
N GLU A 67 15.87 -16.37 -9.90
CA GLU A 67 16.97 -16.83 -9.03
C GLU A 67 17.85 -17.90 -9.71
N SER A 68 17.29 -18.71 -10.62
CA SER A 68 18.06 -19.66 -11.43
C SER A 68 18.94 -18.97 -12.48
N CYS A 69 18.45 -17.91 -13.13
CA CYS A 69 19.24 -17.11 -14.09
C CYS A 69 20.33 -16.27 -13.41
N GLU A 70 20.06 -15.68 -12.23
CA GLU A 70 21.05 -14.88 -11.48
C GLU A 70 22.18 -15.75 -10.91
N ARG A 71 21.87 -16.97 -10.42
CA ARG A 71 22.90 -17.94 -9.99
C ARG A 71 23.89 -18.33 -11.09
N GLN A 72 23.50 -18.19 -12.36
CA GLN A 72 24.35 -18.50 -13.49
C GLN A 72 25.34 -17.38 -13.84
N HIS A 73 25.17 -16.15 -13.31
CA HIS A 73 25.90 -14.96 -13.76
C HIS A 73 26.67 -14.16 -12.70
N GLY A 74 26.76 -14.56 -11.42
CA GLY A 74 27.57 -13.78 -10.48
C GLY A 74 27.86 -14.42 -9.13
N ASN A 75 29.15 -14.65 -8.85
CA ASN A 75 29.66 -15.15 -7.57
C ASN A 75 29.88 -14.05 -6.50
N TYR A 76 29.43 -12.82 -6.71
CA TYR A 76 29.66 -11.72 -5.76
C TYR A 76 28.42 -10.81 -5.71
N ALA A 77 27.72 -10.81 -4.58
CA ALA A 77 26.69 -9.83 -4.28
C ALA A 77 27.32 -8.70 -3.46
N MET A 78 27.21 -7.46 -3.94
CA MET A 78 27.59 -6.26 -3.18
C MET A 78 26.72 -6.15 -1.92
N MET A 79 27.36 -5.95 -0.77
CA MET A 79 26.69 -5.66 0.50
C MET A 79 26.11 -4.25 0.45
N GLU A 80 24.79 -4.12 0.66
CA GLU A 80 24.14 -2.83 0.87
C GLU A 80 24.39 -2.42 2.34
N GLN A 81 25.26 -1.44 2.57
CA GLN A 81 25.61 -0.90 3.90
C GLN A 81 24.52 0.04 4.44
N HIS A 82 23.28 -0.44 4.56
CA HIS A 82 22.23 0.36 5.17
C HIS A 82 21.71 -0.21 6.49
N ALA A 83 22.08 0.55 7.53
CA ALA A 83 21.38 0.84 8.77
C ALA A 83 21.14 -0.35 9.70
N ASP A 84 22.01 -0.48 10.71
CA ASP A 84 21.66 -0.97 12.06
C ASP A 84 22.83 -0.76 13.05
N GLU A 85 23.63 0.32 12.93
CA GLU A 85 24.82 0.51 13.82
C GLU A 85 24.56 1.29 15.11
N GLU A 86 23.36 1.85 15.34
CA GLU A 86 23.22 2.88 16.39
C GLU A 86 22.82 2.43 17.81
N ASN A 87 22.69 1.14 18.14
CA ASN A 87 22.29 0.75 19.51
C ASN A 87 22.98 -0.49 20.12
N TYR A 88 24.16 -0.88 19.64
CA TYR A 88 24.75 -2.16 20.08
C TYR A 88 25.56 -2.11 21.39
N TYR A 89 25.81 -0.94 21.97
CA TYR A 89 26.66 -0.80 23.16
C TYR A 89 25.87 -0.33 24.38
N THR A 90 24.99 -1.17 24.95
CA THR A 90 24.47 -0.85 26.30
C THR A 90 24.04 -2.01 27.19
N ASN A 91 24.15 -3.26 26.76
CA ASN A 91 23.89 -4.38 27.66
C ASN A 91 25.18 -5.17 27.89
N GLN A 92 25.69 -5.08 29.12
CA GLN A 92 26.72 -5.96 29.62
C GLN A 92 26.12 -7.38 29.63
N ALA A 93 26.42 -8.18 28.60
CA ALA A 93 25.88 -9.52 28.44
C ALA A 93 26.17 -10.34 29.71
N ALA A 94 25.10 -10.70 30.44
CA ALA A 94 25.19 -11.51 31.66
C ALA A 94 25.35 -12.98 31.25
N LEU A 95 26.58 -13.33 30.86
CA LEU A 95 26.99 -14.71 30.63
C LEU A 95 26.86 -15.48 31.96
N GLY A 96 26.39 -16.73 31.90
CA GLY A 96 26.37 -17.63 33.05
C GLY A 96 27.76 -18.01 33.54
N ASP A 97 27.81 -18.79 34.62
CA ASP A 97 29.04 -19.26 35.24
C ASP A 97 29.91 -20.06 34.25
N SER A 98 31.23 -19.93 34.40
CA SER A 98 32.19 -20.56 33.51
C SER A 98 32.27 -22.07 33.74
N THR A 99 32.10 -22.83 32.66
CA THR A 99 32.28 -24.29 32.65
C THR A 99 33.37 -24.67 31.66
N PHE A 100 34.39 -25.40 32.10
CA PHE A 100 35.52 -25.78 31.25
C PHE A 100 35.30 -27.18 30.65
N VAL A 101 35.24 -27.26 29.31
CA VAL A 101 35.00 -28.51 28.57
C VAL A 101 36.25 -28.85 27.74
N PRO A 102 36.71 -30.11 27.73
CA PRO A 102 37.85 -30.50 26.90
C PRO A 102 37.53 -30.33 25.41
N ILE A 103 38.46 -29.72 24.66
CA ILE A 103 38.32 -29.50 23.23
C ILE A 103 38.41 -30.85 22.52
N ARG A 104 37.28 -31.33 21.97
CA ARG A 104 37.25 -32.54 21.16
C ARG A 104 37.76 -32.23 19.76
N VAL A 105 38.94 -32.74 19.42
CA VAL A 105 39.45 -32.69 18.05
C VAL A 105 38.64 -33.69 17.21
N ALA A 106 37.78 -33.18 16.32
CA ALA A 106 36.98 -34.03 15.45
C ALA A 106 37.89 -34.78 14.46
N ASN A 107 37.83 -36.12 14.50
CA ASN A 107 38.52 -37.07 13.62
C ASN A 107 40.05 -36.87 13.47
N PRO A 108 40.87 -37.58 14.27
CA PRO A 108 42.28 -37.73 13.92
C PRO A 108 42.37 -38.61 12.67
N ILE A 109 42.61 -38.00 11.51
CA ILE A 109 43.13 -38.75 10.37
C ILE A 109 44.47 -39.33 10.85
N ASN A 110 44.54 -40.66 10.97
CA ASN A 110 45.66 -41.46 11.49
C ASN A 110 45.90 -41.47 13.01
N GLY A 111 44.88 -41.29 13.85
CA GLY A 111 45.03 -41.54 15.31
C GLY A 111 46.01 -40.62 16.06
N MET A 112 46.62 -39.65 15.38
CA MET A 112 47.43 -38.61 16.02
C MET A 112 46.50 -37.54 16.58
N VAL A 113 46.41 -37.52 17.91
CA VAL A 113 45.84 -36.40 18.67
C VAL A 113 46.66 -35.16 18.34
N SER A 114 46.00 -34.06 17.94
CA SER A 114 46.65 -32.79 17.60
C SER A 114 47.68 -32.41 18.67
N GLY A 115 48.95 -32.40 18.27
CA GLY A 115 50.12 -32.30 19.12
C GLY A 115 50.22 -30.95 19.81
N THR A 116 49.85 -30.92 21.08
CA THR A 116 50.37 -29.96 22.08
C THR A 116 51.24 -30.65 23.12
N GLU A 117 51.51 -31.94 22.91
CA GLU A 117 52.53 -32.69 23.61
C GLU A 117 53.86 -32.33 22.93
N SER A 118 54.31 -31.09 23.18
CA SER A 118 55.70 -30.75 22.90
C SER A 118 56.53 -31.74 23.70
N ASP A 119 57.38 -32.50 23.02
CA ASP A 119 58.54 -33.10 23.68
C ASP A 119 59.24 -31.97 24.47
N ASP A 120 59.56 -32.25 25.72
CA ASP A 120 60.19 -31.32 26.69
C ASP A 120 61.62 -30.87 26.30
N SER A 121 62.03 -31.10 25.05
CA SER A 121 63.38 -30.88 24.55
C SER A 121 63.59 -29.54 23.82
N SER A 122 62.54 -28.75 23.58
CA SER A 122 62.68 -27.45 22.89
C SER A 122 62.55 -26.25 23.83
N VAL A 123 63.55 -25.36 23.79
CA VAL A 123 63.72 -24.20 24.70
C VAL A 123 62.64 -23.11 24.50
N ARG A 124 61.82 -23.22 23.46
CA ARG A 124 60.62 -22.37 23.23
C ARG A 124 59.48 -23.22 22.70
N SER A 125 58.76 -23.90 23.60
CA SER A 125 57.48 -24.51 23.28
C SER A 125 56.33 -23.65 23.79
N VAL A 126 55.29 -23.48 22.98
CA VAL A 126 54.05 -22.81 23.36
C VAL A 126 53.01 -23.89 23.62
N ARG A 127 52.62 -24.09 24.88
CA ARG A 127 51.56 -25.02 25.26
C ARG A 127 50.21 -24.32 25.23
N PHE A 128 49.29 -24.81 24.41
CA PHE A 128 47.91 -24.33 24.40
C PHE A 128 47.06 -25.09 25.43
N CYS A 129 46.13 -24.40 26.09
CA CYS A 129 45.18 -25.04 27.00
C CYS A 129 44.24 -25.96 26.21
N LYS A 130 44.12 -27.23 26.63
CA LYS A 130 43.24 -28.23 26.00
C LYS A 130 41.77 -28.11 26.44
N MET A 131 41.44 -27.10 27.25
CA MET A 131 40.09 -26.83 27.74
C MET A 131 39.56 -25.56 27.09
N ALA A 132 38.31 -25.59 26.64
CA ALA A 132 37.56 -24.42 26.22
C ALA A 132 36.65 -23.99 27.37
N GLU A 133 36.68 -22.69 27.68
CA GLU A 133 35.68 -22.08 28.55
C GLU A 133 34.36 -21.96 27.78
N VAL A 134 33.31 -22.57 28.31
CA VAL A 134 31.94 -22.50 27.80
C VAL A 134 31.12 -21.76 28.84
N ARG A 135 30.49 -20.67 28.43
CA ARG A 135 29.51 -19.94 29.23
C ARG A 135 28.15 -20.07 28.59
N GLU A 136 27.14 -20.34 29.42
CA GLU A 136 25.75 -20.35 28.97
C GLU A 136 25.30 -18.91 28.71
N MET A 137 24.65 -18.70 27.58
CA MET A 137 24.08 -17.39 27.22
C MET A 137 22.57 -17.46 27.34
N SER A 138 21.92 -16.33 27.60
CA SER A 138 20.47 -16.30 27.70
C SER A 138 19.82 -16.74 26.37
N ALA A 139 18.63 -17.34 26.42
CA ALA A 139 17.96 -17.84 25.21
C ALA A 139 17.75 -16.75 24.15
N HIS A 140 17.54 -15.49 24.57
CA HIS A 140 17.43 -14.35 23.67
C HIS A 140 18.76 -14.04 22.98
N GLU A 141 19.84 -13.86 23.74
CA GLU A 141 21.18 -13.60 23.20
C GLU A 141 21.72 -14.76 22.36
N ALA A 142 21.36 -16.00 22.71
CA ALA A 142 21.68 -17.19 21.93
C ALA A 142 21.12 -17.11 20.52
N THR A 143 19.87 -16.66 20.37
CA THR A 143 19.25 -16.52 19.06
C THR A 143 19.88 -15.40 18.25
N ASP A 144 20.25 -14.28 18.88
CA ASP A 144 20.91 -13.16 18.20
C ASP A 144 22.34 -13.51 17.77
N ALA A 145 23.12 -14.16 18.65
CA ALA A 145 24.46 -14.65 18.33
C ALA A 145 24.44 -15.74 17.25
N LEU A 146 23.43 -16.62 17.26
CA LEU A 146 23.21 -17.60 16.19
C LEU A 146 22.91 -16.88 14.87
N MET A 147 22.02 -15.87 14.87
CA MET A 147 21.67 -15.11 13.67
C MET A 147 22.88 -14.37 13.09
N ALA A 148 23.75 -13.81 13.93
CA ALA A 148 24.97 -13.13 13.51
C ALA A 148 26.02 -14.07 12.88
N ARG A 149 26.00 -15.36 13.24
CA ARG A 149 26.90 -16.40 12.69
C ARG A 149 26.42 -17.01 11.37
N LEU A 150 25.21 -16.68 10.92
CA LEU A 150 24.68 -17.21 9.68
C LEU A 150 25.44 -16.65 8.47
N SER A 151 25.60 -17.47 7.43
CA SER A 151 26.08 -16.97 6.14
C SER A 151 25.12 -15.90 5.61
N TYR A 152 25.63 -14.95 4.83
CA TYR A 152 24.81 -13.87 4.25
C TYR A 152 23.57 -14.40 3.51
N ALA A 153 23.71 -15.51 2.77
CA ALA A 153 22.59 -16.15 2.11
C ALA A 153 21.55 -16.71 3.10
N ALA A 154 21.97 -17.24 4.25
CA ALA A 154 21.06 -17.72 5.28
C ALA A 154 20.40 -16.58 6.05
N SER A 155 21.14 -15.51 6.40
CA SER A 155 20.57 -14.33 7.07
C SER A 155 19.54 -13.62 6.19
N MET A 156 19.81 -13.48 4.89
CA MET A 156 18.85 -12.91 3.93
C MET A 156 17.56 -13.74 3.80
N ARG A 157 17.65 -15.08 3.81
CA ARG A 157 16.45 -15.94 3.79
C ARG A 157 15.59 -15.76 5.03
N ILE A 158 16.21 -15.69 6.21
CA ILE A 158 15.48 -15.46 7.47
C ILE A 158 14.86 -14.07 7.49
N ARG A 159 15.58 -13.04 7.02
CA ARG A 159 15.03 -11.68 6.88
C ARG A 159 13.80 -11.68 5.98
N ARG A 160 13.90 -12.28 4.77
CA ARG A 160 12.77 -12.44 3.85
C ARG A 160 11.59 -13.16 4.50
N GLN A 161 11.82 -14.28 5.19
CA GLN A 161 10.77 -15.03 5.87
C GLN A 161 10.08 -14.23 6.98
N LYS A 162 10.84 -13.51 7.81
CA LYS A 162 10.30 -12.62 8.85
C LYS A 162 9.46 -11.50 8.22
N THR A 163 9.94 -10.90 7.14
CA THR A 163 9.19 -9.88 6.38
C THR A 163 7.90 -10.47 5.81
N HIS A 164 7.94 -11.62 5.14
CA HIS A 164 6.76 -12.27 4.58
C HIS A 164 5.72 -12.60 5.66
N HIS A 165 6.13 -13.05 6.85
CA HIS A 165 5.20 -13.32 7.95
C HIS A 165 4.55 -12.04 8.48
N LYS A 166 5.32 -10.95 8.62
CA LYS A 166 4.79 -9.63 8.98
C LYS A 166 3.79 -9.15 7.92
N THR A 167 4.14 -9.23 6.64
CA THR A 167 3.28 -8.87 5.50
C THR A 167 2.01 -9.72 5.45
N ALA A 168 2.10 -11.03 5.70
CA ALA A 168 0.94 -11.90 5.73
C ALA A 168 -0.01 -11.55 6.89
N LYS A 169 0.53 -11.21 8.07
CA LYS A 169 -0.26 -10.77 9.23
C LYS A 169 -0.98 -9.45 8.97
N THR A 170 -0.33 -8.51 8.30
CA THR A 170 -0.94 -7.21 7.97
C THR A 170 -1.96 -7.34 6.84
N ALA A 171 -1.69 -8.20 5.86
CA ALA A 171 -2.61 -8.54 4.78
C ALA A 171 -3.89 -9.19 5.30
N LEU A 172 -3.83 -9.97 6.38
CA LEU A 172 -5.04 -10.57 6.98
C LEU A 172 -6.00 -9.49 7.49
N LEU A 173 -5.51 -8.51 8.26
CA LEU A 173 -6.37 -7.43 8.76
C LEU A 173 -6.94 -6.62 7.58
N PHE A 174 -6.08 -6.27 6.62
CA PHE A 174 -6.52 -5.56 5.42
C PHE A 174 -7.58 -6.33 4.63
N CYS A 175 -7.44 -7.65 4.50
CA CYS A 175 -8.38 -8.51 3.81
C CYS A 175 -9.79 -8.38 4.40
N LEU A 176 -9.93 -8.39 5.72
CA LEU A 176 -11.23 -8.28 6.38
C LEU A 176 -11.88 -6.91 6.13
N LEU A 177 -11.13 -5.82 6.28
CA LEU A 177 -11.66 -4.48 6.04
C LEU A 177 -11.97 -4.22 4.56
N TRP A 178 -11.10 -4.68 3.66
CA TRP A 178 -11.29 -4.58 2.21
C TRP A 178 -12.53 -5.36 1.78
N PHE A 179 -12.67 -6.60 2.24
CA PHE A 179 -13.82 -7.43 1.89
C PHE A 179 -15.12 -6.81 2.41
N ALA A 180 -15.15 -6.35 3.68
CA ALA A 180 -16.32 -5.69 4.25
C ALA A 180 -16.71 -4.44 3.45
N ALA A 181 -15.75 -3.58 3.11
CA ALA A 181 -16.00 -2.37 2.32
C ALA A 181 -16.62 -2.68 0.95
N ASN A 182 -16.05 -3.66 0.24
CA ASN A 182 -16.52 -4.04 -1.10
C ASN A 182 -17.85 -4.79 -1.05
N TYR A 183 -18.05 -5.67 -0.08
CA TYR A 183 -19.30 -6.41 0.08
C TYR A 183 -20.48 -5.47 0.37
N PHE A 184 -20.33 -4.54 1.33
CA PHE A 184 -21.38 -3.55 1.61
C PHE A 184 -21.61 -2.62 0.41
N SER A 185 -20.58 -2.34 -0.39
CA SER A 185 -20.75 -1.57 -1.63
C SER A 185 -21.58 -2.34 -2.65
N GLN A 186 -21.32 -3.62 -2.84
CA GLN A 186 -22.09 -4.44 -3.79
C GLN A 186 -23.53 -4.67 -3.33
N LEU A 187 -23.75 -4.88 -2.03
CA LEU A 187 -25.09 -4.94 -1.46
C LEU A 187 -25.84 -3.62 -1.63
N ALA A 188 -25.17 -2.47 -1.47
CA ALA A 188 -25.83 -1.19 -1.71
C ALA A 188 -26.28 -1.07 -3.17
N LEU A 189 -25.43 -1.47 -4.13
CA LEU A 189 -25.70 -1.40 -5.58
C LEU A 189 -26.89 -2.25 -6.04
N ASP A 190 -27.17 -3.33 -5.32
CA ASP A 190 -28.34 -4.17 -5.58
C ASP A 190 -29.65 -3.49 -5.15
N MET A 191 -29.60 -2.57 -4.18
CA MET A 191 -30.80 -2.02 -3.55
C MET A 191 -31.26 -0.67 -4.12
N ASP A 192 -30.34 0.19 -4.53
CA ASP A 192 -30.62 1.57 -4.98
C ASP A 192 -29.83 1.92 -6.27
N GLU A 193 -30.08 3.08 -6.86
CA GLU A 193 -29.37 3.53 -8.07
C GLU A 193 -27.87 3.80 -7.79
N GLU A 194 -26.98 3.27 -8.64
CA GLU A 194 -25.52 3.46 -8.52
C GLU A 194 -25.03 4.91 -8.40
N PRO A 195 -25.53 5.92 -9.17
CA PRO A 195 -25.02 7.28 -9.03
C PRO A 195 -25.23 7.82 -7.61
N MET A 196 -26.37 7.52 -6.98
CA MET A 196 -26.68 7.94 -5.62
C MET A 196 -25.79 7.23 -4.58
N ILE A 197 -25.61 5.91 -4.71
CA ILE A 197 -24.77 5.13 -3.79
C ILE A 197 -23.31 5.55 -3.88
N THR A 198 -22.80 5.70 -5.11
CA THR A 198 -21.42 6.10 -5.37
C THR A 198 -21.16 7.50 -4.82
N LEU A 199 -22.12 8.39 -4.95
CA LEU A 199 -22.09 9.73 -4.37
C LEU A 199 -21.98 9.67 -2.84
N ILE A 200 -22.92 8.98 -2.17
CA ILE A 200 -22.96 8.91 -0.69
C ILE A 200 -21.69 8.26 -0.16
N ARG A 201 -21.26 7.16 -0.78
CA ARG A 201 -20.03 6.45 -0.41
C ARG A 201 -18.80 7.35 -0.56
N SER A 202 -18.68 8.09 -1.66
CA SER A 202 -17.52 8.96 -1.92
C SER A 202 -17.42 10.12 -0.92
N THR A 203 -18.54 10.80 -0.63
CA THR A 203 -18.56 11.89 0.37
C THR A 203 -18.19 11.37 1.75
N SER A 204 -18.87 10.32 2.20
CA SER A 204 -18.68 9.77 3.54
C SER A 204 -17.29 9.15 3.71
N ALA A 205 -16.74 8.49 2.68
CA ALA A 205 -15.39 7.94 2.73
C ALA A 205 -14.34 9.05 2.89
N THR A 206 -14.51 10.19 2.21
CA THR A 206 -13.61 11.34 2.34
C THR A 206 -13.66 11.92 3.75
N LEU A 207 -14.87 12.10 4.30
CA LEU A 207 -15.05 12.60 5.67
C LEU A 207 -14.46 11.65 6.72
N PHE A 208 -14.77 10.35 6.63
CA PHE A 208 -14.21 9.34 7.54
C PHE A 208 -12.70 9.20 7.40
N THR A 209 -12.14 9.34 6.18
CA THR A 209 -10.68 9.29 5.97
C THR A 209 -10.00 10.46 6.66
N ILE A 210 -10.53 11.68 6.53
CA ILE A 210 -9.98 12.87 7.21
C ILE A 210 -10.08 12.68 8.73
N PHE A 211 -11.23 12.23 9.23
CA PHE A 211 -11.45 11.98 10.66
C PHE A 211 -10.47 10.93 11.22
N LEU A 212 -10.33 9.78 10.56
CA LEU A 212 -9.43 8.71 10.99
C LEU A 212 -7.95 9.09 10.80
N ALA A 213 -7.60 9.84 9.76
CA ALA A 213 -6.24 10.35 9.57
C ALA A 213 -5.86 11.38 10.64
N ALA A 214 -6.83 12.17 11.15
CA ALA A 214 -6.61 13.08 12.27
C ALA A 214 -6.42 12.32 13.60
N LEU A 215 -7.17 11.22 13.82
CA LEU A 215 -7.01 10.37 14.99
C LEU A 215 -5.73 9.52 14.97
N PHE A 216 -5.28 9.11 13.78
CA PHE A 216 -4.12 8.25 13.59
C PHE A 216 -3.11 8.88 12.61
N PRO A 217 -2.31 9.87 13.05
CA PRO A 217 -1.30 10.50 12.20
C PRO A 217 -0.25 9.49 11.74
N SER A 218 -0.02 9.37 10.42
CA SER A 218 0.91 8.38 9.85
C SER A 218 2.34 8.90 9.63
N ALA A 219 2.55 10.20 9.36
CA ALA A 219 3.90 10.74 9.07
C ALA A 219 4.08 12.23 9.44
N MET A 220 5.30 12.61 9.83
CA MET A 220 5.74 14.01 10.06
C MET A 220 5.85 14.84 8.75
N GLY A 221 5.93 14.17 7.59
CA GLY A 221 6.02 14.80 6.27
C GLY A 221 4.68 15.24 5.68
N ASP A 222 3.56 14.83 6.29
CA ASP A 222 2.23 15.12 5.77
C ASP A 222 1.68 16.45 6.32
N LYS A 223 2.49 17.51 6.19
CA LYS A 223 2.05 18.86 6.56
C LYS A 223 0.78 19.17 5.76
N LEU A 224 -0.30 19.48 6.49
CA LEU A 224 -1.55 19.95 5.92
C LEU A 224 -1.30 21.33 5.31
N THR A 225 -0.98 21.38 4.03
CA THR A 225 -0.89 22.65 3.32
C THR A 225 -2.29 23.21 3.09
N ILE A 226 -2.40 24.54 3.09
CA ILE A 226 -3.68 25.23 2.81
C ILE A 226 -4.25 24.78 1.46
N THR A 227 -3.36 24.52 0.50
CA THR A 227 -3.69 24.03 -0.84
C THR A 227 -4.39 22.66 -0.79
N LYS A 228 -3.90 21.71 0.02
CA LYS A 228 -4.55 20.40 0.22
C LYS A 228 -5.94 20.55 0.88
N LEU A 229 -6.06 21.44 1.87
CA LEU A 229 -7.33 21.68 2.57
C LEU A 229 -8.39 22.28 1.64
N ILE A 230 -8.03 23.31 0.85
CA ILE A 230 -8.94 23.93 -0.12
C ILE A 230 -9.39 22.91 -1.18
N ALA A 231 -8.47 22.09 -1.68
CA ALA A 231 -8.82 21.03 -2.63
C ALA A 231 -9.81 20.01 -2.02
N ALA A 232 -9.57 19.59 -0.77
CA ALA A 232 -10.47 18.69 -0.07
C ALA A 232 -11.86 19.31 0.12
N THR A 233 -11.94 20.55 0.61
CA THR A 233 -13.23 21.25 0.80
C THR A 233 -13.97 21.46 -0.53
N MET A 234 -13.24 21.77 -1.60
CA MET A 234 -13.82 21.95 -2.92
C MET A 234 -14.33 20.62 -3.49
N SER A 235 -13.61 19.52 -3.27
CA SER A 235 -14.07 18.18 -3.66
C SER A 235 -15.35 17.79 -2.91
N ILE A 236 -15.40 18.01 -1.59
CA ILE A 236 -16.60 17.77 -0.78
C ILE A 236 -17.76 18.64 -1.28
N GLY A 237 -17.52 19.94 -1.49
CA GLY A 237 -18.54 20.86 -2.03
C GLY A 237 -19.06 20.43 -3.41
N GLY A 238 -18.17 19.95 -4.29
CA GLY A 238 -18.55 19.38 -5.58
C GLY A 238 -19.51 18.20 -5.43
N VAL A 239 -19.23 17.28 -4.50
CA VAL A 239 -20.14 16.14 -4.25
C VAL A 239 -21.46 16.59 -3.63
N VAL A 240 -21.47 17.55 -2.71
CA VAL A 240 -22.70 18.10 -2.10
C VAL A 240 -23.59 18.76 -3.16
N VAL A 241 -23.01 19.52 -4.09
CA VAL A 241 -23.78 20.13 -5.19
C VAL A 241 -24.49 19.07 -6.04
N ILE A 242 -23.82 17.95 -6.32
CA ILE A 242 -24.43 16.83 -7.05
C ILE A 242 -25.55 16.22 -6.20
N SER A 243 -25.34 16.05 -4.89
CA SER A 243 -26.29 15.41 -3.99
C SER A 243 -27.58 16.21 -3.78
N MET A 244 -27.54 17.53 -3.95
CA MET A 244 -28.72 18.39 -3.83
C MET A 244 -29.81 18.04 -4.85
N ASN A 245 -29.45 17.46 -5.99
CA ASN A 245 -30.42 17.02 -6.99
C ASN A 245 -31.15 15.73 -6.56
N ASP A 246 -30.48 14.86 -5.82
CA ASP A 246 -31.01 13.55 -5.39
C ASP A 246 -31.72 13.59 -4.02
N LEU A 247 -31.64 14.72 -3.32
CA LEU A 247 -32.26 14.94 -2.00
C LEU A 247 -33.78 15.09 -2.03
N HIS A 248 -34.39 15.27 -3.22
CA HIS A 248 -35.82 15.55 -3.33
C HIS A 248 -36.70 14.29 -3.19
N ASP A 249 -36.14 13.08 -3.30
CA ASP A 249 -36.89 11.80 -3.26
C ASP A 249 -36.38 10.78 -2.22
N SER A 250 -35.29 11.06 -1.50
CA SER A 250 -34.61 10.05 -0.69
C SER A 250 -35.23 9.87 0.71
N LYS A 251 -36.08 8.85 0.86
CA LYS A 251 -36.26 8.17 2.16
C LYS A 251 -34.93 7.49 2.50
N MET A 252 -34.51 7.44 3.78
CA MET A 252 -33.35 6.63 4.18
C MET A 252 -33.64 5.15 3.92
N THR A 253 -33.23 4.67 2.75
CA THR A 253 -33.29 3.27 2.36
C THR A 253 -32.15 2.51 3.02
N ARG A 254 -32.28 1.19 3.08
CA ARG A 254 -31.24 0.30 3.63
C ARG A 254 -29.93 0.39 2.82
N GLY A 255 -29.99 0.69 1.53
CA GLY A 255 -28.81 0.89 0.68
C GLY A 255 -27.96 2.09 1.10
N VAL A 256 -28.58 3.20 1.50
CA VAL A 256 -27.85 4.37 2.06
C VAL A 256 -27.06 4.01 3.32
N LEU A 257 -27.66 3.24 4.23
CA LEU A 257 -26.97 2.78 5.45
C LEU A 257 -25.80 1.85 5.12
N LEU A 258 -25.99 0.92 4.18
CA LEU A 258 -24.94 0.01 3.71
C LEU A 258 -23.79 0.77 3.02
N ALA A 259 -24.10 1.81 2.25
CA ALA A 259 -23.10 2.69 1.64
C ALA A 259 -22.26 3.44 2.68
N LEU A 260 -22.87 3.90 3.78
CA LEU A 260 -22.15 4.52 4.90
C LEU A 260 -21.22 3.52 5.61
N PHE A 261 -21.66 2.28 5.84
CA PHE A 261 -20.80 1.24 6.39
C PHE A 261 -19.63 0.93 5.44
N SER A 262 -19.90 0.78 4.13
CA SER A 262 -18.87 0.60 3.11
C SER A 262 -17.83 1.71 3.17
N ALA A 263 -18.27 2.97 3.23
CA ALA A 263 -17.40 4.13 3.31
C ALA A 263 -16.55 4.17 4.59
N PHE A 264 -17.10 3.77 5.73
CA PHE A 264 -16.36 3.68 6.99
C PHE A 264 -15.23 2.63 6.91
N PHE A 265 -15.54 1.42 6.42
CA PHE A 265 -14.52 0.38 6.24
C PHE A 265 -13.50 0.77 5.17
N TYR A 266 -13.94 1.47 4.11
CA TYR A 266 -13.07 2.01 3.08
C TYR A 266 -12.03 2.97 3.65
N ALA A 267 -12.50 3.97 4.40
CA ALA A 267 -11.64 4.94 5.06
C ALA A 267 -10.69 4.27 6.06
N SER A 268 -11.21 3.30 6.82
CA SER A 268 -10.44 2.57 7.83
C SER A 268 -9.27 1.78 7.21
N TYR A 269 -9.51 1.04 6.11
CA TYR A 269 -8.42 0.31 5.47
C TYR A 269 -7.42 1.27 4.80
N LEU A 270 -7.89 2.40 4.24
CA LEU A 270 -7.04 3.36 3.56
C LEU A 270 -6.04 4.00 4.53
N VAL A 271 -6.52 4.43 5.71
CA VAL A 271 -5.67 4.97 6.79
C VAL A 271 -4.74 3.89 7.34
N PHE A 272 -5.22 2.64 7.47
CA PHE A 272 -4.39 1.52 7.91
C PHE A 272 -3.22 1.25 6.95
N VAL A 273 -3.48 1.14 5.64
CA VAL A 273 -2.43 0.92 4.62
C VAL A 273 -1.46 2.08 4.60
N LYS A 274 -1.96 3.31 4.63
CA LYS A 274 -1.11 4.51 4.63
C LYS A 274 -0.14 4.51 5.81
N ARG A 275 -0.65 4.31 7.02
CA ARG A 275 0.17 4.22 8.24
C ARG A 275 1.21 3.10 8.15
N LYS A 276 0.81 1.95 7.61
CA LYS A 276 1.71 0.79 7.51
C LYS A 276 2.80 0.99 6.45
N SER A 277 2.44 1.56 5.31
CA SER A 277 3.36 1.90 4.22
C SER A 277 4.39 2.95 4.62
N ASP A 278 4.04 3.89 5.49
CA ASP A 278 4.95 4.96 5.94
C ASP A 278 5.90 4.49 7.06
N THR A 279 5.50 3.48 7.86
CA THR A 279 6.27 3.01 9.03
C THR A 279 7.18 1.83 8.72
N GLU A 280 6.81 0.96 7.78
CA GLU A 280 7.59 -0.25 7.47
C GLU A 280 8.49 -0.07 6.24
N GLU A 281 9.64 -0.73 6.31
CA GLU A 281 10.53 -0.99 5.18
C GLU A 281 9.73 -1.43 3.95
N LYS A 282 10.04 -0.90 2.76
CA LYS A 282 9.30 -1.05 1.49
C LYS A 282 8.67 -2.44 1.37
N VAL A 283 7.37 -2.54 1.67
CA VAL A 283 6.62 -3.80 1.55
C VAL A 283 6.51 -4.14 0.06
N ASP A 284 6.83 -5.37 -0.32
CA ASP A 284 6.58 -5.85 -1.68
C ASP A 284 5.08 -5.90 -1.95
N ILE A 285 4.58 -4.89 -2.66
CA ILE A 285 3.14 -4.66 -2.79
C ILE A 285 2.42 -5.80 -3.53
N PRO A 286 2.98 -6.39 -4.62
CA PRO A 286 2.39 -7.58 -5.23
C PRO A 286 2.29 -8.78 -4.26
N LEU A 287 3.28 -8.96 -3.38
CA LEU A 287 3.25 -10.00 -2.35
C LEU A 287 2.16 -9.71 -1.30
N PHE A 288 2.03 -8.45 -0.89
CA PHE A 288 0.97 -8.01 0.03
C PHE A 288 -0.43 -8.33 -0.52
N PHE A 289 -0.78 -7.85 -1.72
CA PHE A 289 -2.07 -8.15 -2.33
C PHE A 289 -2.24 -9.65 -2.60
N GLY A 290 -1.17 -10.34 -2.96
CA GLY A 290 -1.15 -11.79 -3.07
C GLY A 290 -1.63 -12.49 -1.78
N PHE A 291 -1.09 -12.11 -0.62
CA PHE A 291 -1.55 -12.62 0.67
C PHE A 291 -2.99 -12.23 0.99
N VAL A 292 -3.44 -11.04 0.59
CA VAL A 292 -4.84 -10.63 0.75
C VAL A 292 -5.77 -11.60 0.02
N GLY A 293 -5.47 -11.92 -1.24
CA GLY A 293 -6.25 -12.90 -2.01
C GLY A 293 -6.22 -14.31 -1.41
N LEU A 294 -5.06 -14.73 -0.87
CA LEU A 294 -4.92 -16.02 -0.20
C LEU A 294 -5.77 -16.10 1.07
N TRP A 295 -5.71 -15.08 1.94
CA TRP A 295 -6.54 -15.03 3.13
C TRP A 295 -8.02 -14.99 2.80
N ASN A 296 -8.40 -14.27 1.73
CA ASN A 296 -9.77 -14.25 1.25
C ASN A 296 -10.27 -15.65 0.88
N LEU A 297 -9.49 -16.38 0.09
CA LEU A 297 -9.79 -17.77 -0.30
C LEU A 297 -9.91 -18.72 0.90
N LEU A 298 -9.05 -18.56 1.91
CA LEU A 298 -8.99 -19.48 3.05
C LEU A 298 -10.04 -19.19 4.13
N LEU A 299 -10.38 -17.92 4.38
CA LEU A 299 -11.17 -17.52 5.55
C LEU A 299 -12.64 -17.23 5.24
N LEU A 300 -12.97 -16.78 4.03
CA LEU A 300 -14.31 -16.27 3.73
C LEU A 300 -15.24 -17.30 3.09
N TRP A 301 -14.73 -18.45 2.65
CA TRP A 301 -15.57 -19.51 2.10
C TRP A 301 -16.62 -20.09 3.08
N PRO A 302 -16.41 -20.19 4.41
CA PRO A 302 -17.44 -20.72 5.30
C PRO A 302 -18.70 -19.85 5.36
N ILE A 303 -18.59 -18.57 5.01
CA ILE A 303 -19.71 -17.63 4.98
C ILE A 303 -20.71 -18.03 3.89
N PHE A 304 -20.29 -18.73 2.82
CA PHE A 304 -21.23 -19.28 1.83
C PHE A 304 -22.28 -20.18 2.46
N PHE A 305 -21.89 -21.05 3.41
CA PHE A 305 -22.86 -21.92 4.08
C PHE A 305 -23.79 -21.12 4.97
N ILE A 306 -23.26 -20.14 5.70
CA ILE A 306 -24.07 -19.28 6.56
C ILE A 306 -25.13 -18.55 5.73
N LEU A 307 -24.74 -17.98 4.59
CA LEU A 307 -25.64 -17.27 3.68
C LEU A 307 -26.66 -18.20 3.02
N HIS A 308 -26.24 -19.42 2.65
CA HIS A 308 -27.13 -20.42 2.08
C HIS A 308 -28.18 -20.90 3.09
N PHE A 309 -27.79 -21.20 4.33
CA PHE A 309 -28.71 -21.64 5.38
C PHE A 309 -29.65 -20.53 5.84
N THR A 310 -29.18 -19.28 5.88
CA THR A 310 -30.01 -18.11 6.20
C THR A 310 -30.89 -17.67 5.04
N LYS A 311 -30.73 -18.25 3.84
CA LYS A 311 -31.42 -17.90 2.59
C LYS A 311 -31.27 -16.42 2.20
N ILE A 312 -30.25 -15.74 2.72
CA ILE A 312 -29.90 -14.38 2.29
C ILE A 312 -29.35 -14.44 0.86
N GLU A 313 -28.55 -15.45 0.55
CA GLU A 313 -28.01 -15.68 -0.80
C GLU A 313 -27.93 -17.20 -1.04
N THR A 314 -28.75 -17.75 -1.95
CA THR A 314 -28.63 -19.15 -2.36
C THR A 314 -27.37 -19.34 -3.20
N PHE A 315 -26.55 -20.34 -2.88
CA PHE A 315 -25.39 -20.68 -3.67
C PHE A 315 -25.83 -21.32 -5.00
N GLU A 316 -25.61 -20.61 -6.09
CA GLU A 316 -25.87 -21.07 -7.45
C GLU A 316 -24.63 -20.81 -8.29
N MET A 317 -24.19 -21.80 -9.06
CA MET A 317 -23.03 -21.63 -9.94
C MET A 317 -23.41 -20.78 -11.15
N PRO A 318 -22.58 -19.80 -11.53
CA PRO A 318 -22.86 -18.96 -12.69
C PRO A 318 -22.84 -19.77 -13.98
N SER A 319 -23.62 -19.33 -14.97
CA SER A 319 -23.56 -19.88 -16.34
C SER A 319 -22.17 -19.65 -16.97
N GLN A 320 -21.83 -20.36 -18.05
CA GLN A 320 -20.52 -20.21 -18.69
C GLN A 320 -20.25 -18.76 -19.16
N GLY A 321 -21.28 -18.05 -19.63
CA GLY A 321 -21.18 -16.64 -20.02
C GLY A 321 -20.96 -15.72 -18.81
N GLN A 322 -21.77 -15.88 -17.77
CA GLN A 322 -21.67 -15.14 -16.50
C GLN A 322 -20.30 -15.32 -15.84
N PHE A 323 -19.80 -16.56 -15.82
CA PHE A 323 -18.47 -16.87 -15.29
C PHE A 323 -17.36 -16.17 -16.08
N GLY A 324 -17.45 -16.16 -17.42
CA GLY A 324 -16.50 -15.46 -18.28
C GLY A 324 -16.48 -13.95 -18.02
N MET A 325 -17.66 -13.33 -17.89
CA MET A 325 -17.77 -11.90 -17.56
C MET A 325 -17.24 -11.58 -16.16
N LEU A 326 -17.56 -12.43 -15.18
CA LEU A 326 -17.07 -12.27 -13.80
C LEU A 326 -15.54 -12.43 -13.72
N PHE A 327 -14.97 -13.39 -14.46
CA PHE A 327 -13.54 -13.58 -14.59
C PHE A 327 -12.86 -12.39 -15.25
N LEU A 328 -13.39 -11.90 -16.37
CA LEU A 328 -12.86 -10.73 -17.06
C LEU A 328 -12.90 -9.49 -16.15
N ASN A 329 -14.03 -9.28 -15.47
CA ASN A 329 -14.22 -8.17 -14.52
C ASN A 329 -13.20 -8.27 -13.37
N GLY A 330 -13.09 -9.45 -12.73
CA GLY A 330 -12.11 -9.68 -11.67
C GLY A 330 -10.67 -9.45 -12.16
N PHE A 331 -10.26 -10.10 -13.22
CA PHE A 331 -8.88 -10.00 -13.70
C PHE A 331 -8.49 -8.57 -14.13
N ILE A 332 -9.31 -7.93 -14.96
CA ILE A 332 -9.00 -6.59 -15.48
C ILE A 332 -9.14 -5.52 -14.38
N CYS A 333 -10.19 -5.61 -13.57
CA CYS A 333 -10.56 -4.50 -12.69
C CYS A 333 -10.03 -4.67 -11.27
N THR A 334 -9.87 -5.89 -10.77
CA THR A 334 -9.24 -6.09 -9.46
C THR A 334 -7.75 -6.31 -9.61
N VAL A 335 -7.29 -7.27 -10.41
CA VAL A 335 -5.85 -7.54 -10.53
C VAL A 335 -5.16 -6.38 -11.25
N LEU A 336 -5.43 -6.15 -12.54
CA LEU A 336 -4.68 -5.17 -13.33
C LEU A 336 -4.88 -3.73 -12.84
N ALA A 337 -6.13 -3.30 -12.60
CA ALA A 337 -6.38 -1.91 -12.23
C ALA A 337 -5.80 -1.54 -10.86
N VAL A 338 -5.76 -2.46 -9.87
CA VAL A 338 -5.13 -2.17 -8.57
C VAL A 338 -3.61 -2.07 -8.70
N ALA A 339 -2.97 -2.92 -9.51
CA ALA A 339 -1.54 -2.79 -9.80
C ALA A 339 -1.22 -1.46 -10.50
N LEU A 340 -2.00 -1.09 -11.51
CA LEU A 340 -1.85 0.19 -12.20
C LEU A 340 -2.10 1.37 -11.26
N TRP A 341 -3.13 1.30 -10.41
CA TRP A 341 -3.45 2.35 -9.44
C TRP A 341 -2.27 2.62 -8.51
N LEU A 342 -1.71 1.54 -7.97
CA LEU A 342 -0.58 1.58 -7.08
C LEU A 342 0.68 2.12 -7.79
N TRP A 343 0.93 1.69 -9.02
CA TRP A 343 2.03 2.21 -9.82
C TRP A 343 1.86 3.72 -10.08
N GLY A 344 0.63 4.16 -10.35
CA GLY A 344 0.26 5.57 -10.44
C GLY A 344 0.52 6.32 -9.13
N CYS A 345 0.16 5.74 -7.98
CA CYS A 345 0.44 6.31 -6.65
C CYS A 345 1.94 6.42 -6.37
N PHE A 346 2.74 5.44 -6.78
CA PHE A 346 4.20 5.44 -6.64
C PHE A 346 4.85 6.52 -7.52
N LEU A 347 4.34 6.75 -8.72
CA LEU A 347 4.83 7.78 -9.64
C LEU A 347 4.41 9.21 -9.22
N THR A 348 3.35 9.33 -8.43
CA THR A 348 2.77 10.60 -7.99
C THR A 348 2.82 10.71 -6.47
N SER A 349 1.69 10.52 -5.80
CA SER A 349 1.56 10.37 -4.35
C SER A 349 0.26 9.65 -4.02
N SER A 350 0.19 9.02 -2.85
CA SER A 350 -1.04 8.37 -2.36
C SER A 350 -2.23 9.35 -2.27
N LEU A 351 -1.96 10.63 -1.99
CA LEU A 351 -2.98 11.68 -1.94
C LEU A 351 -3.58 11.98 -3.33
N ILE A 352 -2.74 12.09 -4.37
CA ILE A 352 -3.24 12.23 -5.75
C ILE A 352 -4.06 11.00 -6.12
N GLY A 353 -3.56 9.79 -5.84
CA GLY A 353 -4.29 8.55 -6.12
C GLY A 353 -5.68 8.50 -5.49
N THR A 354 -5.85 9.07 -4.31
CA THR A 354 -7.15 9.14 -3.61
C THR A 354 -8.06 10.22 -4.20
N LEU A 355 -7.54 11.42 -4.47
CA LEU A 355 -8.35 12.49 -5.08
C LEU A 355 -8.72 12.19 -6.53
N THR A 356 -7.87 11.52 -7.28
CA THR A 356 -8.20 11.10 -8.65
C THR A 356 -9.37 10.10 -8.66
N MET A 357 -9.63 9.35 -7.57
CA MET A 357 -10.82 8.49 -7.47
C MET A 357 -12.13 9.28 -7.53
N SER A 358 -12.17 10.53 -7.04
CA SER A 358 -13.39 11.34 -7.12
C SER A 358 -13.74 11.71 -8.56
N LEU A 359 -12.81 11.54 -9.50
CA LEU A 359 -13.06 11.70 -10.94
C LEU A 359 -13.88 10.54 -11.54
N GLN A 360 -14.13 9.46 -10.79
CA GLN A 360 -15.03 8.40 -11.24
C GLN A 360 -16.45 8.94 -11.43
N ILE A 361 -16.94 9.80 -10.54
CA ILE A 361 -18.29 10.37 -10.62
C ILE A 361 -18.53 11.11 -11.95
N PRO A 362 -17.72 12.11 -12.34
CA PRO A 362 -17.90 12.79 -13.62
C PRO A 362 -17.67 11.86 -14.81
N LEU A 363 -16.82 10.84 -14.67
CA LEU A 363 -16.58 9.86 -15.72
C LEU A 363 -17.80 8.95 -15.94
N THR A 364 -18.48 8.54 -14.86
CA THR A 364 -19.75 7.79 -14.93
C THR A 364 -20.85 8.64 -15.58
N ILE A 365 -21.01 9.91 -15.17
CA ILE A 365 -21.98 10.82 -15.79
C ILE A 365 -21.68 10.98 -17.29
N ALA A 366 -20.42 11.16 -17.65
CA ALA A 366 -20.02 11.26 -19.05
C ALA A 366 -20.32 9.97 -19.84
N PHE A 367 -20.09 8.80 -19.22
CA PHE A 367 -20.41 7.50 -19.80
C PHE A 367 -21.92 7.32 -20.02
N ASP A 368 -22.75 7.68 -19.03
CA ASP A 368 -24.21 7.60 -19.12
C ASP A 368 -24.78 8.57 -20.17
N VAL A 369 -24.24 9.79 -20.29
CA VAL A 369 -24.64 10.74 -21.34
C VAL A 369 -24.25 10.25 -22.73
N LEU A 370 -23.04 9.69 -22.87
CA LEU A 370 -22.49 9.29 -24.16
C LEU A 370 -23.13 8.00 -24.69
N LEU A 371 -23.37 7.02 -23.81
CA LEU A 371 -23.82 5.67 -24.21
C LEU A 371 -25.31 5.43 -23.95
N LYS A 372 -25.87 5.95 -22.85
CA LYS A 372 -27.28 5.74 -22.49
C LYS A 372 -28.18 6.91 -22.87
N HIS A 373 -27.60 8.03 -23.33
CA HIS A 373 -28.32 9.26 -23.69
C HIS A 373 -29.28 9.77 -22.58
N LYS A 374 -28.95 9.52 -21.30
CA LYS A 374 -29.78 9.95 -20.16
C LYS A 374 -29.57 11.46 -19.93
N PRO A 375 -30.64 12.27 -19.80
CA PRO A 375 -30.51 13.70 -19.54
C PRO A 375 -30.09 13.96 -18.08
N TYR A 376 -29.05 14.76 -17.88
CA TYR A 376 -28.62 15.23 -16.55
C TYR A 376 -28.90 16.72 -16.37
N SER A 377 -29.32 17.08 -15.17
CA SER A 377 -29.50 18.47 -14.75
C SER A 377 -28.16 19.24 -14.72
N SER A 378 -28.22 20.57 -14.86
CA SER A 378 -27.05 21.45 -14.86
C SER A 378 -26.21 21.35 -13.57
N LEU A 379 -26.81 20.93 -12.45
CA LEU A 379 -26.13 20.75 -11.17
C LEU A 379 -25.06 19.64 -11.22
N TYR A 380 -25.31 18.55 -11.95
CA TYR A 380 -24.33 17.46 -12.10
C TYR A 380 -23.05 17.95 -12.79
N TRP A 381 -23.19 18.81 -13.80
CA TRP A 381 -22.06 19.42 -14.51
C TRP A 381 -21.29 20.39 -13.62
N MET A 382 -22.00 21.23 -12.85
CA MET A 382 -21.38 22.18 -11.93
C MET A 382 -20.57 21.46 -10.82
N GLY A 383 -21.12 20.41 -10.23
CA GLY A 383 -20.40 19.60 -9.24
C GLY A 383 -19.22 18.84 -9.83
N SER A 384 -19.39 18.29 -11.03
CA SER A 384 -18.31 17.63 -11.80
C SER A 384 -17.13 18.57 -12.07
N MET A 385 -17.40 19.82 -12.44
CA MET A 385 -16.36 20.84 -12.62
C MET A 385 -15.60 21.10 -11.31
N GLY A 386 -16.29 21.17 -10.17
CA GLY A 386 -15.66 21.32 -8.85
C GLY A 386 -14.68 20.18 -8.52
N LEU A 387 -15.07 18.94 -8.84
CA LEU A 387 -14.22 17.75 -8.65
C LEU A 387 -12.97 17.78 -9.54
N ILE A 388 -13.12 18.11 -10.82
CA ILE A 388 -12.00 18.22 -11.77
C ILE A 388 -11.04 19.33 -11.32
N MET A 389 -11.58 20.49 -10.91
CA MET A 389 -10.77 21.59 -10.41
C MET A 389 -9.99 21.22 -9.15
N ALA A 390 -10.54 20.38 -8.27
CA ALA A 390 -9.86 19.95 -7.05
C ALA A 390 -8.62 19.09 -7.37
N VAL A 391 -8.76 18.17 -8.32
CA VAL A 391 -7.64 17.35 -8.80
C VAL A 391 -6.57 18.22 -9.47
N LEU A 392 -6.97 19.14 -10.35
CA LEU A 392 -6.05 20.06 -11.02
C LEU A 392 -5.25 20.90 -10.01
N LEU A 393 -5.90 21.40 -8.96
CA LEU A 393 -5.28 22.22 -7.93
C LEU A 393 -4.19 21.43 -7.17
N VAL A 394 -4.42 20.16 -6.86
CA VAL A 394 -3.42 19.29 -6.22
C VAL A 394 -2.30 18.89 -7.18
N VAL A 395 -2.61 18.65 -8.45
CA VAL A 395 -1.59 18.41 -9.47
C VAL A 395 -0.66 19.61 -9.62
N LEU A 396 -1.21 20.84 -9.58
CA LEU A 396 -0.44 22.08 -9.61
C LEU A 396 0.42 22.27 -8.35
N LEU A 397 -0.08 21.87 -7.17
CA LEU A 397 0.69 21.87 -5.93
C LEU A 397 1.93 20.99 -6.06
N MET A 398 1.76 19.76 -6.53
CA MET A 398 2.85 18.76 -6.62
C MET A 398 3.86 19.09 -7.73
N ARG A 399 3.47 19.89 -8.72
CA ARG A 399 4.39 20.45 -9.72
C ARG A 399 5.31 21.52 -9.11
N ASN A 400 4.85 22.26 -8.10
CA ASN A 400 5.52 23.42 -7.52
C ASN A 400 5.97 23.15 -6.07
N ASP A 401 6.69 22.05 -5.86
CA ASP A 401 7.09 21.50 -4.56
C ASP A 401 7.70 22.52 -3.57
N ASP A 402 8.43 23.53 -4.09
CA ASP A 402 9.11 24.54 -3.26
C ASP A 402 8.20 25.67 -2.78
N SER A 403 6.92 25.69 -3.21
CA SER A 403 6.02 26.76 -2.82
C SER A 403 4.54 26.45 -3.05
N ASP A 404 3.78 26.47 -1.96
CA ASP A 404 2.32 26.45 -2.01
C ASP A 404 1.80 27.57 -2.94
N PRO A 405 1.18 27.25 -4.10
CA PRO A 405 0.78 28.23 -5.09
C PRO A 405 -0.32 29.15 -4.54
N LEU A 406 -1.25 28.59 -3.75
CA LEU A 406 -2.29 29.36 -3.09
C LEU A 406 -1.76 30.17 -1.90
N MET A 407 -0.74 29.70 -1.19
CA MET A 407 -0.08 30.51 -0.17
C MET A 407 0.64 31.71 -0.79
N LYS A 408 1.28 31.53 -1.96
CA LYS A 408 1.86 32.64 -2.74
C LYS A 408 0.79 33.63 -3.18
N LEU A 409 -0.32 33.14 -3.74
CA LEU A 409 -1.45 33.98 -4.13
C LEU A 409 -2.03 34.73 -2.93
N PHE A 410 -2.27 34.04 -1.82
CA PHE A 410 -2.76 34.64 -0.57
C PHE A 410 -1.79 35.69 -0.04
N LYS A 411 -0.48 35.42 -0.02
CA LYS A 411 0.54 36.42 0.38
C LYS A 411 0.58 37.62 -0.56
N VAL A 412 0.30 37.45 -1.86
CA VAL A 412 0.23 38.54 -2.84
C VAL A 412 -1.05 39.36 -2.67
N VAL A 413 -2.20 38.70 -2.49
CA VAL A 413 -3.50 39.32 -2.28
C VAL A 413 -3.52 40.06 -0.93
N TYR A 414 -3.08 39.42 0.15
CA TYR A 414 -2.92 40.03 1.46
C TYR A 414 -1.99 41.26 1.41
N ARG A 415 -0.85 41.17 0.71
CA ARG A 415 0.04 42.33 0.52
C ARG A 415 -0.59 43.46 -0.29
N LYS A 416 -1.40 43.13 -1.31
CA LYS A 416 -2.17 44.12 -2.08
C LYS A 416 -3.25 44.79 -1.23
N ILE A 417 -3.92 44.04 -0.35
CA ILE A 417 -5.01 44.54 0.51
C ILE A 417 -4.45 45.33 1.70
N CYS A 418 -3.35 44.89 2.31
CA CYS A 418 -2.74 45.54 3.47
C CYS A 418 -1.70 46.65 3.13
N GLY A 419 -1.49 46.97 1.86
CA GLY A 419 -0.61 48.08 1.45
C GLY A 419 0.88 47.94 1.81
N CYS A 420 1.35 46.77 2.22
CA CYS A 420 2.73 46.58 2.67
C CYS A 420 3.73 46.59 1.49
N ARG A 421 4.67 47.55 1.48
CA ARG A 421 5.79 47.61 0.51
C ARG A 421 6.69 46.37 0.64
N LYS A 422 7.31 45.95 -0.49
CA LYS A 422 8.28 44.85 -0.54
C LYS A 422 9.41 45.09 0.48
N PRO A 423 9.75 44.14 1.37
CA PRO A 423 11.09 44.11 1.93
C PRO A 423 12.05 43.76 0.79
N ASN A 424 13.18 44.47 0.70
CA ASN A 424 14.31 44.09 -0.15
C ASN A 424 14.79 42.71 0.32
N ILE A 425 14.46 41.66 -0.43
CA ILE A 425 15.05 40.35 -0.23
C ILE A 425 16.38 40.39 -0.98
N VAL A 426 17.47 40.59 -0.23
CA VAL A 426 18.81 40.27 -0.72
C VAL A 426 18.82 38.76 -0.91
N ARG A 427 18.93 38.31 -2.17
CA ARG A 427 19.33 36.93 -2.45
C ARG A 427 20.81 36.85 -2.08
N VAL A 428 21.10 36.22 -0.95
CA VAL A 428 22.43 35.64 -0.76
C VAL A 428 22.54 34.55 -1.82
N ALA A 429 23.54 34.65 -2.69
CA ALA A 429 23.83 33.61 -3.66
C ALA A 429 24.29 32.37 -2.90
N ASP A 430 23.67 31.23 -3.14
CA ASP A 430 24.04 29.92 -2.56
C ASP A 430 25.38 29.39 -3.13
N ASP A 431 26.35 30.26 -3.44
CA ASP A 431 27.66 29.88 -3.95
C ASP A 431 28.60 29.40 -2.81
N GLU A 432 28.27 29.67 -1.54
CA GLU A 432 29.12 29.32 -0.39
C GLU A 432 28.90 27.90 0.17
N GLN A 433 27.98 27.09 -0.38
CA GLN A 433 27.76 25.69 0.04
C GLN A 433 28.37 24.63 -0.88
N GLN A 434 29.21 25.01 -1.85
CA GLN A 434 29.93 24.06 -2.71
C GLN A 434 31.42 23.88 -2.39
N GLU A 435 31.92 24.40 -1.27
CA GLU A 435 33.26 24.00 -0.81
C GLU A 435 33.25 22.56 -0.31
N SER A 436 33.65 21.64 -1.20
CA SER A 436 33.97 20.27 -0.86
C SER A 436 35.07 20.24 0.21
N LEU A 437 34.78 19.67 1.38
CA LEU A 437 35.71 19.44 2.49
C LEU A 437 36.76 18.33 2.20
N ILE A 438 37.11 18.11 0.93
CA ILE A 438 38.18 17.19 0.54
C ILE A 438 39.20 18.00 -0.27
N ASN A 439 40.20 18.53 0.43
CA ASN A 439 41.44 18.93 -0.21
C ASN A 439 42.16 17.67 -0.66
N SER A 440 42.12 17.39 -1.96
CA SER A 440 43.03 16.43 -2.59
C SER A 440 44.40 17.10 -2.74
N SER A 441 45.15 17.11 -1.65
CA SER A 441 46.59 17.35 -1.64
C SER A 441 47.20 16.49 -0.54
N ASP A 442 47.54 15.24 -0.90
CA ASP A 442 48.84 14.61 -0.66
C ASP A 442 48.90 13.24 -1.33
#